data_AF-A0A239QKY4-F1
#
_entry.id   AF-A0A239QKY4-F1
#
_cell.length_a   1.000
_cell.length_b   1.000
_cell.length_c   1.000
_cell.angle_alpha   90.00
_cell.angle_beta   90.00
_cell.angle_gamma   90.00
#
_symmetry.space_group_name_H-M   'P 1'
#
loop_
_entity.id
_entity.type
_entity.pdbx_description
1 polymer ?
#
loop_
_entity_poly.entity_id
_entity_poly.type
_entity_poly.pdbx_seq_one_letter_code
_entity_poly.pdbx_strand_id
1 'polypeptide(L)'
;MEWFSTEAELSAWKNRDKRLTAAFRILIVLTLITFIVLCLLVRTENADTLHLVLMAVTVVMGWICVIVYQLGIKEARTQAGHLDMLLKGEKDFREGRITLTRETIRIPKSIRIRKVLLDTGEEEPARLNLDERWISRMPPDGSRVRLALAHSYIAGAETLEQAPAEKSNGASRRPARLQWGKLLPLLGIWALVAVFFSSFVFYQITDTVPANKLTLYIDGEVQNETRLAVLLEKGLPSPIRMVQVHPFTYAMFGSDALRAADLYIVPDSDLEQFADWFAPGEESVLVHDPESGVSVADTWILYTPEETYRLYLGAASAHLEDGLARQGAELFMNLKTEEETR
;
A
#
# COMPACT_ATOMS: atom_id res chain seq x y z
N MET A 1 4.99 48.62 6.60
CA MET A 1 4.34 47.30 6.76
C MET A 1 5.10 46.34 5.85
N GLU A 2 5.68 45.26 6.37
CA GLU A 2 6.49 44.33 5.56
C GLU A 2 5.56 43.49 4.68
N TRP A 3 5.62 43.69 3.37
CA TRP A 3 4.65 43.10 2.45
C TRP A 3 5.11 41.76 1.84
N PHE A 4 6.40 41.36 1.96
CA PHE A 4 6.97 40.22 1.23
C PHE A 4 8.08 39.44 1.97
N SER A 5 8.14 38.12 1.70
CA SER A 5 9.19 37.12 1.96
C SER A 5 10.28 37.45 2.98
N THR A 6 10.04 37.09 4.25
CA THR A 6 10.98 37.28 5.35
C THR A 6 11.78 36.02 5.68
N GLU A 7 12.93 36.17 6.36
CA GLU A 7 13.65 35.04 6.96
C GLU A 7 12.75 34.23 7.91
N ALA A 8 11.82 34.91 8.59
CA ALA A 8 10.81 34.28 9.45
C ALA A 8 9.89 33.36 8.63
N GLU A 9 9.42 33.78 7.46
CA GLU A 9 8.60 32.93 6.58
C GLU A 9 9.39 31.77 5.98
N LEU A 10 10.65 31.99 5.57
CA LEU A 10 11.55 30.92 5.14
C LEU A 10 11.73 29.87 6.25
N SER A 11 12.00 30.31 7.48
CA SER A 11 12.14 29.42 8.63
C SER A 11 10.85 28.65 8.92
N ALA A 12 9.68 29.29 8.77
CA ALA A 12 8.39 28.65 8.93
C ALA A 12 8.15 27.55 7.88
N TRP A 13 8.50 27.79 6.60
CA TRP A 13 8.40 26.78 5.54
C TRP A 13 9.40 25.64 5.72
N LYS A 14 10.66 25.93 6.08
CA LYS A 14 11.68 24.91 6.40
C LYS A 14 11.24 24.05 7.60
N ASN A 15 10.70 24.67 8.65
CA ASN A 15 10.18 23.95 9.81
C ASN A 15 8.95 23.10 9.46
N ARG A 16 8.07 23.59 8.58
CA ARG A 16 6.93 22.82 8.07
C ARG A 16 7.37 21.61 7.26
N ASP A 17 8.33 21.76 6.34
CA ASP A 17 8.90 20.64 5.57
C ASP A 17 9.52 19.58 6.51
N LYS A 18 10.31 20.00 7.50
CA LYS A 18 10.88 19.10 8.52
C LYS A 18 9.81 18.34 9.29
N ARG A 19 8.78 19.04 9.80
CA ARG A 19 7.68 18.41 10.57
C ARG A 19 6.86 17.44 9.72
N LEU A 20 6.49 17.82 8.50
CA LEU A 20 5.74 16.96 7.59
C LEU A 20 6.55 15.74 7.16
N THR A 21 7.85 15.92 6.89
CA THR A 21 8.76 14.80 6.57
C THR A 21 8.91 13.84 7.75
N ALA A 22 9.03 14.36 8.98
CA ALA A 22 9.09 13.52 10.18
C ALA A 22 7.78 12.75 10.39
N ALA A 23 6.62 13.41 10.30
CA ALA A 23 5.31 12.77 10.39
C ALA A 23 5.12 11.70 9.32
N PHE A 24 5.56 11.97 8.08
CA PHE A 24 5.51 11.01 6.98
C PHE A 24 6.38 9.77 7.24
N ARG A 25 7.59 9.93 7.80
CA ARG A 25 8.44 8.79 8.19
C ARG A 25 7.81 7.94 9.28
N ILE A 26 7.22 8.57 10.30
CA ILE A 26 6.49 7.87 11.37
C ILE A 26 5.32 7.09 10.78
N LEU A 27 4.57 7.70 9.85
CA LEU A 27 3.46 7.05 9.18
C LEU A 27 3.89 5.79 8.41
N ILE A 28 5.03 5.84 7.70
CA ILE A 28 5.58 4.68 7.00
C ILE A 28 5.93 3.56 7.97
N VAL A 29 6.61 3.88 9.08
CA VAL A 29 6.98 2.89 10.09
C VAL A 29 5.75 2.24 10.72
N LEU A 30 4.74 3.04 11.08
CA LEU A 30 3.49 2.53 11.63
C LEU A 30 2.77 1.62 10.61
N THR A 31 2.73 2.02 9.34
CA THR A 31 2.13 1.19 8.27
C THR A 31 2.84 -0.16 8.15
N LEU A 32 4.18 -0.16 8.19
CA LEU A 32 4.97 -1.38 8.13
C LEU A 32 4.72 -2.30 9.34
N ILE A 33 4.64 -1.72 10.55
CA ILE A 33 4.32 -2.47 11.77
C ILE A 33 2.92 -3.09 11.66
N THR A 34 1.90 -2.31 11.27
CA THR A 34 0.54 -2.82 11.07
C THR A 34 0.51 -3.93 10.02
N PHE A 35 1.24 -3.77 8.91
CA PHE A 35 1.37 -4.78 7.87
C PHE A 35 1.96 -6.09 8.41
N ILE A 36 3.09 -6.02 9.14
CA ILE A 36 3.73 -7.20 9.74
C ILE A 36 2.79 -7.87 10.74
N VAL A 37 2.13 -7.10 11.62
CA VAL A 37 1.21 -7.64 12.61
C VAL A 37 0.02 -8.34 11.94
N LEU A 38 -0.58 -7.75 10.91
CA LEU A 38 -1.67 -8.39 10.15
C LEU A 38 -1.22 -9.72 9.54
N CYS A 39 -0.02 -9.76 8.97
CA CYS A 39 0.53 -11.00 8.41
C CYS A 39 0.79 -12.08 9.47
N LEU A 40 1.21 -11.71 10.68
CA LEU A 40 1.44 -12.66 11.78
C LEU A 40 0.14 -13.23 12.37
N LEU A 41 -1.00 -12.59 12.12
CA LEU A 41 -2.31 -13.00 12.60
C LEU A 41 -3.07 -13.90 11.59
N VAL A 42 -2.47 -14.21 10.45
CA VAL A 42 -3.06 -15.07 9.43
C VAL A 42 -3.20 -16.50 9.93
N ARG A 43 -4.42 -17.01 9.80
CA ARG A 43 -4.87 -18.38 10.06
C ARG A 43 -5.78 -18.81 8.92
N THR A 44 -6.10 -20.10 8.81
CA THR A 44 -7.00 -20.59 7.74
C THR A 44 -8.37 -19.90 7.81
N GLU A 45 -8.92 -19.74 9.01
CA GLU A 45 -10.27 -19.18 9.20
C GLU A 45 -10.43 -17.73 8.76
N ASN A 46 -9.35 -16.95 8.79
CA ASN A 46 -9.39 -15.51 8.57
C ASN A 46 -8.52 -15.08 7.39
N ALA A 47 -7.89 -16.02 6.66
CA ALA A 47 -6.97 -15.75 5.57
C ALA A 47 -7.55 -14.77 4.54
N ASP A 48 -8.70 -15.08 3.96
CA ASP A 48 -9.34 -14.24 2.93
C ASP A 48 -9.73 -12.85 3.46
N THR A 49 -10.26 -12.81 4.69
CA THR A 49 -10.67 -11.57 5.32
C THR A 49 -9.46 -10.69 5.61
N LEU A 50 -8.38 -11.26 6.15
CA LEU A 50 -7.13 -10.55 6.42
C LEU A 50 -6.44 -10.12 5.14
N HIS A 51 -6.48 -10.91 4.06
CA HIS A 51 -5.94 -10.50 2.77
C HIS A 51 -6.67 -9.28 2.22
N LEU A 52 -8.01 -9.26 2.28
CA LEU A 52 -8.81 -8.10 1.90
C LEU A 52 -8.50 -6.88 2.77
N VAL A 53 -8.39 -7.05 4.09
CA VAL A 53 -8.02 -5.98 5.02
C VAL A 53 -6.60 -5.47 4.71
N LEU A 54 -5.64 -6.34 4.44
CA LEU A 54 -4.27 -5.99 4.10
C LEU A 54 -4.21 -5.18 2.80
N MET A 55 -4.96 -5.61 1.77
CA MET A 55 -5.13 -4.87 0.52
C MET A 55 -5.68 -3.47 0.79
N ALA A 56 -6.81 -3.38 1.50
CA ALA A 56 -7.46 -2.12 1.80
C ALA A 56 -6.55 -1.15 2.58
N VAL A 57 -5.88 -1.64 3.62
CA VAL A 57 -4.92 -0.85 4.41
C VAL A 57 -3.77 -0.35 3.54
N THR A 58 -3.18 -1.20 2.70
CA THR A 58 -2.06 -0.82 1.83
C THR A 58 -2.45 0.23 0.80
N VAL A 59 -3.66 0.13 0.22
CA VAL A 59 -4.21 1.12 -0.71
C VAL A 59 -4.43 2.46 0.00
N VAL A 60 -5.17 2.46 1.11
CA VAL A 60 -5.53 3.68 1.85
C VAL A 60 -4.28 4.38 2.38
N MET A 61 -3.35 3.63 2.98
CA MET A 61 -2.11 4.20 3.52
C MET A 61 -1.24 4.81 2.44
N GLY A 62 -1.11 4.15 1.27
CA GLY A 62 -0.36 4.74 0.18
C GLY A 62 -1.04 5.94 -0.44
N TRP A 63 -2.37 6.00 -0.50
CA TRP A 63 -3.08 7.22 -0.90
C TRP A 63 -2.79 8.38 0.05
N ILE A 64 -2.84 8.14 1.37
CA ILE A 64 -2.46 9.15 2.38
C ILE A 64 -1.02 9.60 2.14
N CYS A 65 -0.09 8.67 1.92
CA CYS A 65 1.31 8.98 1.64
C CYS A 65 1.49 9.84 0.38
N VAL A 66 0.82 9.50 -0.72
CA VAL A 66 0.85 10.26 -1.98
C VAL A 66 0.30 11.67 -1.77
N ILE A 67 -0.81 11.81 -1.05
CA ILE A 67 -1.44 13.10 -0.76
C ILE A 67 -0.53 13.97 0.11
N VAL A 68 -0.02 13.43 1.23
CA VAL A 68 0.89 14.15 2.14
C VAL A 68 2.16 14.56 1.42
N TYR A 69 2.72 13.70 0.56
CA TYR A 69 3.91 14.02 -0.21
C TYR A 69 3.66 15.11 -1.24
N GLN A 70 2.65 14.97 -2.11
CA GLN A 70 2.41 15.89 -3.22
C GLN A 70 1.89 17.26 -2.76
N LEU A 71 1.03 17.30 -1.74
CA LEU A 71 0.40 18.54 -1.26
C LEU A 71 1.11 19.14 -0.05
N GLY A 72 1.77 18.32 0.77
CA GLY A 72 2.43 18.79 1.98
C GLY A 72 3.92 19.06 1.75
N ILE A 73 4.68 17.98 1.60
CA ILE A 73 6.15 18.01 1.59
C ILE A 73 6.68 18.73 0.35
N LYS A 74 6.21 18.34 -0.84
CA LYS A 74 6.68 18.90 -2.10
C LYS A 74 6.37 20.40 -2.20
N GLU A 75 5.19 20.82 -1.78
CA GLU A 75 4.83 22.25 -1.73
C GLU A 75 5.75 23.00 -0.76
N ALA A 76 5.88 22.52 0.48
CA ALA A 76 6.71 23.17 1.49
C ALA A 76 8.18 23.29 1.05
N ARG A 77 8.73 22.23 0.44
CA ARG A 77 10.10 22.21 -0.08
C ARG A 77 10.28 23.17 -1.27
N THR A 78 9.34 23.19 -2.21
CA THR A 78 9.39 24.10 -3.37
C THR A 78 9.34 25.55 -2.91
N GLN A 79 8.46 25.86 -1.96
CA GLN A 79 8.30 27.19 -1.38
C GLN A 79 9.53 27.63 -0.58
N ALA A 80 10.08 26.74 0.25
CA ALA A 80 11.31 27.01 0.98
C ALA A 80 12.49 27.25 0.04
N GLY A 81 12.65 26.44 -1.01
CA GLY A 81 13.72 26.59 -2.00
C GLY A 81 13.62 27.90 -2.78
N HIS A 82 12.41 28.28 -3.21
CA HIS A 82 12.18 29.53 -3.91
C HIS A 82 12.48 30.76 -3.02
N LEU A 83 12.00 30.75 -1.77
CA LEU A 83 12.30 31.82 -0.81
C LEU A 83 13.80 31.89 -0.44
N ASP A 84 14.47 30.75 -0.29
CA ASP A 84 15.91 30.70 -0.02
C ASP A 84 16.72 31.29 -1.17
N MET A 85 16.31 31.03 -2.42
CA MET A 85 16.91 31.62 -3.62
C MET A 85 16.72 33.14 -3.65
N LEU A 86 15.51 33.62 -3.35
CA LEU A 86 15.20 35.05 -3.32
C LEU A 86 16.00 35.81 -2.27
N LEU A 87 16.12 35.27 -1.06
CA LEU A 87 16.82 35.91 0.04
C LEU A 87 18.34 35.98 -0.18
N LYS A 88 18.90 35.06 -0.98
CA LYS A 88 20.32 35.04 -1.35
C LYS A 88 20.66 35.84 -2.61
N GLY A 89 19.66 36.28 -3.38
CA GLY A 89 19.85 37.04 -4.61
C GLY A 89 20.42 38.45 -4.37
N GLU A 90 21.11 38.98 -5.38
CA GLU A 90 21.59 40.37 -5.38
C GLU A 90 20.40 41.34 -5.37
N LYS A 91 20.47 42.36 -4.50
CA LYS A 91 19.35 43.26 -4.20
C LYS A 91 19.61 44.66 -4.75
N ASP A 92 18.74 45.12 -5.64
CA ASP A 92 18.74 46.50 -6.15
C ASP A 92 17.57 47.30 -5.57
N PHE A 93 17.81 48.49 -5.04
CA PHE A 93 16.74 49.32 -4.50
C PHE A 93 16.19 50.28 -5.56
N ARG A 94 14.88 50.25 -5.79
CA ARG A 94 14.17 51.20 -6.66
C ARG A 94 12.98 51.82 -5.94
N GLU A 95 12.69 53.07 -6.26
CA GLU A 95 11.54 53.81 -5.74
C GLU A 95 10.64 54.25 -6.88
N GLY A 96 9.32 54.09 -6.73
CA GLY A 96 8.38 54.42 -7.79
C GLY A 96 6.92 54.21 -7.38
N ARG A 97 6.00 54.39 -8.32
CA ARG A 97 4.58 54.09 -8.16
C ARG A 97 4.26 52.70 -8.67
N ILE A 98 3.57 51.91 -7.86
CA ILE A 98 3.27 50.52 -8.17
C ILE A 98 1.89 50.38 -8.81
N THR A 99 1.76 49.60 -9.89
CA THR A 99 0.49 49.34 -10.57
C THR A 99 0.34 47.86 -10.86
N LEU A 100 -0.75 47.25 -10.37
CA LEU A 100 -1.06 45.84 -10.64
C LEU A 100 -1.57 45.67 -12.07
N THR A 101 -0.97 44.74 -12.81
CA THR A 101 -1.47 44.41 -14.15
C THR A 101 -2.45 43.23 -14.11
N ARG A 102 -3.26 43.11 -15.18
CA ARG A 102 -4.16 41.97 -15.35
C ARG A 102 -3.44 40.69 -15.78
N GLU A 103 -2.16 40.77 -16.14
CA GLU A 103 -1.38 39.63 -16.62
C GLU A 103 -1.01 38.67 -15.48
N THR A 104 -1.22 37.38 -15.73
CA THR A 104 -0.86 36.31 -14.81
C THR A 104 -0.07 35.26 -15.59
N ILE A 105 1.13 34.95 -15.12
CA ILE A 105 1.97 33.88 -15.65
C ILE A 105 1.97 32.72 -14.66
N ARG A 106 1.84 31.51 -15.18
CA ARG A 106 1.95 30.29 -14.38
C ARG A 106 3.27 29.61 -14.69
N ILE A 107 4.22 29.64 -13.76
CA ILE A 107 5.44 28.83 -13.91
C ILE A 107 5.08 27.37 -13.57
N PRO A 108 5.29 26.41 -14.49
CA PRO A 108 5.02 25.01 -14.22
C PRO A 108 5.76 24.53 -12.96
N LYS A 109 5.04 23.87 -12.04
CA LYS A 109 5.57 23.29 -10.79
C LYS A 109 6.14 24.27 -9.75
N SER A 110 6.06 25.58 -9.97
CA SER A 110 6.67 26.58 -9.07
C SER A 110 5.60 27.43 -8.39
N ILE A 111 5.22 28.56 -9.00
CA ILE A 111 4.30 29.55 -8.42
C ILE A 111 3.44 30.19 -9.51
N ARG A 112 2.34 30.82 -9.10
CA ARG A 112 1.58 31.73 -9.97
C ARG A 112 2.10 33.13 -9.72
N ILE A 113 2.46 33.79 -10.81
CA ILE A 113 3.06 35.11 -10.80
C ILE A 113 2.07 36.08 -11.42
N ARG A 114 1.86 37.22 -10.79
CA ARG A 114 1.26 38.40 -11.42
C ARG A 114 2.33 39.41 -11.75
N LYS A 115 2.12 40.08 -12.88
CA LYS A 115 2.99 41.16 -13.33
C LYS A 115 2.57 42.45 -12.63
N VAL A 116 3.55 43.16 -12.11
CA VAL A 116 3.37 44.45 -11.44
C VAL A 116 4.31 45.44 -12.13
N LEU A 117 3.85 46.67 -12.34
CA LEU A 117 4.66 47.74 -12.92
C LEU A 117 5.14 48.66 -11.81
N LEU A 118 6.41 49.04 -11.85
CA LEU A 118 6.99 50.09 -11.02
C LEU A 118 7.41 51.25 -11.93
N ASP A 119 6.65 52.34 -11.84
CA ASP A 119 6.93 53.58 -12.54
C ASP A 119 7.85 54.47 -11.69
N THR A 120 9.10 54.62 -12.10
CA THR A 120 10.12 55.44 -11.41
C THR A 120 10.09 56.90 -11.84
N GLY A 121 9.36 57.25 -12.91
CA GLY A 121 9.26 58.61 -13.45
C GLY A 121 10.41 59.05 -14.38
N GLU A 122 11.49 58.26 -14.51
CA GLU A 122 12.67 58.61 -15.30
C GLU A 122 12.95 57.65 -16.48
N GLU A 123 12.38 56.43 -16.47
CA GLU A 123 12.59 55.37 -17.47
C GLU A 123 11.29 54.63 -17.82
N GLU A 124 11.35 53.65 -18.73
CA GLU A 124 10.24 52.70 -18.93
C GLU A 124 9.89 51.97 -17.62
N PRO A 125 8.59 51.78 -17.31
CA PRO A 125 8.17 51.19 -16.05
C PRO A 125 8.70 49.75 -15.93
N ALA A 126 9.41 49.49 -14.83
CA ALA A 126 10.01 48.20 -14.57
C ALA A 126 8.92 47.14 -14.36
N ARG A 127 8.99 46.03 -15.12
CA ARG A 127 8.09 44.89 -15.00
C ARG A 127 8.59 43.92 -13.94
N LEU A 128 7.80 43.77 -12.89
CA LEU A 128 8.12 42.97 -11.70
C LEU A 128 7.23 41.74 -11.63
N ASN A 129 7.80 40.66 -11.12
CA ASN A 129 7.08 39.42 -10.88
C ASN A 129 6.73 39.31 -9.40
N LEU A 130 5.43 39.21 -9.12
CA LEU A 130 4.93 39.01 -7.77
C LEU A 130 4.17 37.71 -7.66
N ASP A 131 4.48 36.89 -6.66
CA ASP A 131 3.69 35.69 -6.34
C ASP A 131 2.24 36.09 -5.98
N GLU A 132 1.27 35.43 -6.61
CA GLU A 132 -0.17 35.69 -6.49
C GLU A 132 -0.65 35.74 -5.02
N ARG A 133 0.00 34.98 -4.13
CA ARG A 133 -0.35 34.95 -2.70
C ARG A 133 -0.12 36.29 -1.98
N TRP A 134 0.74 37.15 -2.52
CA TRP A 134 1.08 38.43 -1.91
C TRP A 134 0.26 39.60 -2.44
N ILE A 135 -0.54 39.39 -3.49
CA ILE A 135 -1.39 40.44 -4.07
C ILE A 135 -2.31 41.05 -3.01
N SER A 136 -2.87 40.23 -2.12
CA SER A 136 -3.75 40.72 -1.05
C SER A 136 -3.04 41.59 0.00
N ARG A 137 -1.71 41.61 0.00
CA ARG A 137 -0.87 42.45 0.87
C ARG A 137 -0.25 43.62 0.12
N MET A 138 -0.48 43.73 -1.18
CA MET A 138 0.03 44.82 -2.00
C MET A 138 -0.68 46.12 -1.61
N PRO A 139 0.02 47.26 -1.58
CA PRO A 139 -0.62 48.56 -1.39
C PRO A 139 -1.57 48.86 -2.56
N PRO A 140 -2.49 49.82 -2.36
CA PRO A 140 -3.40 50.26 -3.41
C PRO A 140 -2.65 50.66 -4.69
N ASP A 141 -3.25 50.38 -5.84
CA ASP A 141 -2.69 50.79 -7.13
C ASP A 141 -2.39 52.30 -7.15
N GLY A 142 -1.21 52.66 -7.69
CA GLY A 142 -0.70 54.03 -7.74
C GLY A 142 0.07 54.48 -6.49
N SER A 143 0.14 53.64 -5.44
CA SER A 143 0.90 53.96 -4.22
C SER A 143 2.40 54.07 -4.51
N ARG A 144 3.05 55.06 -3.88
CA ARG A 144 4.50 55.23 -3.94
C ARG A 144 5.17 54.24 -2.98
N VAL A 145 6.12 53.48 -3.49
CA VAL A 145 6.79 52.40 -2.76
C VAL A 145 8.29 52.44 -3.03
N ARG A 146 9.06 51.96 -2.05
CA ARG A 146 10.48 51.66 -2.20
C ARG A 146 10.63 50.15 -2.06
N LEU A 147 11.22 49.52 -3.08
CA LEU A 147 11.35 48.07 -3.19
C LEU A 147 12.82 47.71 -3.36
N ALA A 148 13.30 46.69 -2.65
CA ALA A 148 14.46 45.94 -3.09
C ALA A 148 14.03 44.97 -4.20
N LEU A 149 14.85 44.76 -5.20
CA LEU A 149 14.59 43.88 -6.33
C LEU A 149 15.65 42.79 -6.29
N ALA A 150 15.23 41.55 -6.09
CA ALA A 150 16.09 40.39 -6.27
C ALA A 150 15.99 39.90 -7.71
N HIS A 151 17.13 39.84 -8.39
CA HIS A 151 17.19 39.30 -9.74
C HIS A 151 17.21 37.77 -9.71
N SER A 152 16.09 37.18 -10.13
CA SER A 152 15.93 35.73 -10.30
C SER A 152 16.12 35.38 -11.78
N TYR A 153 17.06 34.48 -12.06
CA TYR A 153 17.41 34.02 -13.41
C TYR A 153 16.25 33.33 -14.14
N ILE A 154 15.21 32.90 -13.40
CA ILE A 154 14.10 32.08 -13.93
C ILE A 154 12.85 32.92 -14.19
N ALA A 155 12.61 34.01 -13.44
CA ALA A 155 11.41 34.83 -13.63
C ALA A 155 11.70 36.23 -14.20
N GLY A 156 12.91 36.77 -14.07
CA GLY A 156 13.16 38.21 -14.13
C GLY A 156 12.78 38.89 -12.79
N ALA A 157 13.18 40.15 -12.59
CA ALA A 157 13.15 40.86 -11.30
C ALA A 157 11.94 40.52 -10.40
N GLU A 158 12.23 40.00 -9.22
CA GLU A 158 11.27 39.65 -8.17
C GLU A 158 11.48 40.62 -6.99
N THR A 159 10.41 41.17 -6.43
CA THR A 159 10.49 42.24 -5.41
C THR A 159 10.63 41.72 -3.98
N LEU A 160 11.47 42.38 -3.18
CA LEU A 160 11.68 42.20 -1.75
C LEU A 160 11.61 43.57 -1.01
N GLU A 161 10.83 43.62 0.07
CA GLU A 161 10.95 44.59 1.19
C GLU A 161 10.58 46.09 0.98
N GLN A 162 9.86 46.64 1.97
CA GLN A 162 9.69 48.08 2.25
C GLN A 162 10.05 48.31 3.74
N ALA A 163 10.82 49.37 4.05
CA ALA A 163 11.18 49.79 5.41
C ALA A 163 9.92 50.21 6.25
N PRO A 164 10.01 50.27 7.60
CA PRO A 164 8.97 49.75 8.50
C PRO A 164 7.80 50.70 8.77
N ALA A 165 6.63 50.10 9.03
CA ALA A 165 5.56 50.62 9.90
C ALA A 165 4.44 49.58 10.06
N GLU A 166 4.20 49.19 11.30
CA GLU A 166 3.02 48.62 11.98
C GLU A 166 2.16 47.46 11.45
N LYS A 167 1.67 46.69 12.43
CA LYS A 167 1.07 45.35 12.39
C LYS A 167 -0.35 45.36 11.80
N SER A 168 -0.63 44.43 10.87
CA SER A 168 -1.99 43.93 10.64
C SER A 168 -2.07 42.43 10.88
N ASN A 169 -3.06 42.01 11.66
CA ASN A 169 -3.37 40.61 11.91
C ASN A 169 -4.14 39.98 10.73
N GLY A 170 -3.74 38.76 10.38
CA GLY A 170 -4.63 37.71 9.89
C GLY A 170 -5.10 37.81 8.44
N ALA A 171 -4.30 37.30 7.49
CA ALA A 171 -4.77 36.96 6.15
C ALA A 171 -4.88 35.44 5.98
N SER A 172 -6.08 34.95 5.65
CA SER A 172 -6.38 33.54 5.46
C SER A 172 -5.63 32.96 4.24
N ARG A 173 -4.83 31.92 4.47
CA ARG A 173 -4.24 31.11 3.40
C ARG A 173 -5.36 30.39 2.64
N ARG A 174 -5.62 30.75 1.39
CA ARG A 174 -6.45 29.93 0.51
C ARG A 174 -5.72 28.60 0.25
N PRO A 175 -6.33 27.44 0.52
CA PRO A 175 -5.71 26.16 0.24
C PRO A 175 -5.45 26.03 -1.27
N ALA A 176 -4.30 25.47 -1.64
CA ALA A 176 -3.99 25.13 -3.00
C ALA A 176 -5.13 24.27 -3.57
N ARG A 177 -5.77 24.72 -4.67
CA ARG A 177 -6.80 23.94 -5.36
C ARG A 177 -6.19 22.59 -5.75
N LEU A 178 -6.70 21.50 -5.17
CA LEU A 178 -6.26 20.14 -5.49
C LEU A 178 -6.33 19.94 -7.00
N GLN A 179 -5.19 19.64 -7.62
CA GLN A 179 -5.16 19.22 -9.02
C GLN A 179 -5.52 17.74 -9.12
N TRP A 180 -6.76 17.38 -8.83
CA TRP A 180 -7.25 15.99 -8.82
C TRP A 180 -6.87 15.22 -10.08
N GLY A 181 -6.91 15.85 -11.26
CA GLY A 181 -6.54 15.21 -12.52
C GLY A 181 -5.11 14.67 -12.61
N LYS A 182 -4.17 15.16 -11.78
CA LYS A 182 -2.81 14.61 -11.70
C LYS A 182 -2.64 13.58 -10.58
N LEU A 183 -3.49 13.63 -9.56
CA LEU A 183 -3.44 12.70 -8.43
C LEU A 183 -4.14 11.39 -8.76
N LEU A 184 -5.30 11.44 -9.42
CA LEU A 184 -6.08 10.26 -9.80
C LEU A 184 -5.28 9.14 -10.48
N PRO A 185 -4.48 9.39 -11.53
CA PRO A 185 -3.70 8.32 -12.16
C PRO A 185 -2.65 7.74 -11.21
N LEU A 186 -2.02 8.57 -10.37
CA LEU A 186 -1.04 8.09 -9.38
C LEU A 186 -1.71 7.22 -8.30
N LEU A 187 -2.91 7.61 -7.84
CA LEU A 187 -3.69 6.84 -6.87
C LEU A 187 -4.15 5.50 -7.45
N GLY A 188 -4.55 5.50 -8.73
CA GLY A 188 -4.93 4.28 -9.46
C GLY A 188 -3.77 3.32 -9.67
N ILE A 189 -2.62 3.81 -10.14
CA ILE A 189 -1.39 3.00 -10.27
C ILE A 189 -0.97 2.44 -8.91
N TRP A 190 -1.02 3.26 -7.85
CA TRP A 190 -0.72 2.79 -6.51
C TRP A 190 -1.68 1.69 -6.05
N ALA A 191 -2.99 1.85 -6.28
CA ALA A 191 -3.96 0.84 -5.91
C ALA A 191 -3.68 -0.50 -6.59
N LEU A 192 -3.35 -0.48 -7.88
CA LEU A 192 -2.96 -1.67 -8.62
C LEU A 192 -1.69 -2.31 -8.04
N VAL A 193 -0.63 -1.52 -7.83
CA VAL A 193 0.62 -2.01 -7.23
C VAL A 193 0.38 -2.57 -5.83
N ALA A 194 -0.46 -1.92 -5.02
CA ALA A 194 -0.80 -2.36 -3.68
C ALA A 194 -1.51 -3.71 -3.69
N VAL A 195 -2.47 -3.92 -4.60
CA VAL A 195 -3.18 -5.20 -4.76
C VAL A 195 -2.19 -6.31 -5.15
N PHE A 196 -1.36 -6.09 -6.17
CA PHE A 196 -0.38 -7.11 -6.59
C PHE A 196 0.67 -7.40 -5.52
N PHE A 197 1.23 -6.36 -4.89
CA PHE A 197 2.25 -6.50 -3.87
C PHE A 197 1.71 -7.20 -2.62
N SER A 198 0.55 -6.78 -2.11
CA SER A 198 -0.05 -7.41 -0.93
C SER A 198 -0.47 -8.85 -1.21
N SER A 199 -1.00 -9.16 -2.41
CA SER A 199 -1.32 -10.54 -2.79
C SER A 199 -0.08 -11.41 -2.91
N PHE A 200 1.00 -10.88 -3.51
CA PHE A 200 2.27 -11.58 -3.59
C PHE A 200 2.85 -11.86 -2.20
N VAL A 201 2.90 -10.85 -1.31
CA VAL A 201 3.43 -11.02 0.03
C VAL A 201 2.55 -11.94 0.86
N PHE A 202 1.23 -11.81 0.75
CA PHE A 202 0.28 -12.70 1.42
C PHE A 202 0.51 -14.14 1.00
N TYR A 203 0.57 -14.40 -0.31
CA TYR A 203 0.87 -15.71 -0.87
C TYR A 203 2.21 -16.26 -0.34
N GLN A 204 3.27 -15.46 -0.37
CA GLN A 204 4.57 -15.89 0.17
C GLN A 204 4.47 -16.24 1.66
N ILE A 205 3.78 -15.46 2.48
CA ILE A 205 3.69 -15.72 3.91
C ILE A 205 2.87 -16.99 4.19
N THR A 206 1.77 -17.18 3.47
CA THR A 206 0.97 -18.39 3.59
C THR A 206 1.72 -19.62 3.06
N ASP A 207 2.60 -19.48 2.06
CA ASP A 207 3.17 -20.63 1.36
C ASP A 207 4.60 -21.01 1.79
N THR A 208 5.35 -20.12 2.46
CA THR A 208 6.82 -20.28 2.64
C THR A 208 7.31 -21.07 3.85
N VAL A 209 6.46 -21.37 4.84
CA VAL A 209 6.89 -22.10 6.04
C VAL A 209 6.16 -23.44 6.15
N PRO A 210 6.68 -24.51 5.49
CA PRO A 210 6.09 -25.85 5.53
C PRO A 210 5.84 -26.31 6.97
N ALA A 211 6.78 -26.04 7.90
CA ALA A 211 6.67 -26.47 9.29
C ALA A 211 5.46 -25.92 10.08
N ASN A 212 4.73 -24.92 9.57
CA ASN A 212 3.53 -24.38 10.21
C ASN A 212 2.25 -24.69 9.42
N LYS A 213 2.34 -25.53 8.38
CA LYS A 213 1.30 -25.72 7.38
C LYS A 213 1.11 -27.19 7.05
N LEU A 214 -0.13 -27.66 7.10
CA LEU A 214 -0.48 -28.98 6.60
C LEU A 214 -1.20 -28.87 5.25
N THR A 215 -0.76 -29.64 4.26
CA THR A 215 -1.28 -29.59 2.88
C THR A 215 -1.90 -30.93 2.52
N LEU A 216 -3.18 -30.91 2.16
CA LEU A 216 -3.97 -32.05 1.71
C LEU A 216 -4.37 -31.84 0.24
N TYR A 217 -3.94 -32.75 -0.62
CA TYR A 217 -4.43 -32.81 -2.00
C TYR A 217 -5.46 -33.92 -2.18
N ILE A 218 -6.51 -33.63 -2.94
CA ILE A 218 -7.63 -34.54 -3.16
C ILE A 218 -7.86 -34.68 -4.66
N ASP A 219 -7.82 -35.91 -5.16
CA ASP A 219 -8.14 -36.20 -6.55
C ASP A 219 -9.65 -36.37 -6.74
N GLY A 220 -10.38 -35.27 -6.51
CA GLY A 220 -11.84 -35.22 -6.52
C GLY A 220 -12.32 -33.78 -6.30
N GLU A 221 -13.61 -33.54 -6.51
CA GLU A 221 -14.19 -32.21 -6.26
C GLU A 221 -14.41 -32.02 -4.76
N VAL A 222 -13.74 -31.01 -4.18
CA VAL A 222 -13.84 -30.71 -2.75
C VAL A 222 -14.96 -29.70 -2.51
N GLN A 223 -15.96 -30.11 -1.73
CA GLN A 223 -17.01 -29.22 -1.26
C GLN A 223 -16.52 -28.40 -0.06
N ASN A 224 -16.57 -27.07 -0.18
CA ASN A 224 -16.30 -26.15 0.92
C ASN A 224 -14.88 -26.31 1.52
N GLU A 225 -13.87 -26.30 0.65
CA GLU A 225 -12.43 -26.43 0.97
C GLU A 225 -12.02 -25.65 2.23
N THR A 226 -12.39 -24.37 2.31
CA THR A 226 -12.05 -23.49 3.43
C THR A 226 -12.59 -24.03 4.75
N ARG A 227 -13.83 -24.54 4.77
CA ARG A 227 -14.44 -25.06 5.99
C ARG A 227 -13.76 -26.35 6.45
N LEU A 228 -13.46 -27.26 5.52
CA LEU A 228 -12.71 -28.48 5.82
C LEU A 228 -11.33 -28.14 6.39
N ALA A 229 -10.61 -27.20 5.75
CA ALA A 229 -9.30 -26.76 6.19
C ALA A 229 -9.34 -26.14 7.61
N VAL A 230 -10.36 -25.34 7.92
CA VAL A 230 -10.55 -24.76 9.27
C VAL A 230 -10.83 -25.82 10.34
N LEU A 231 -11.61 -26.87 10.01
CA LEU A 231 -11.86 -27.96 10.96
C LEU A 231 -10.58 -28.74 11.26
N LEU A 232 -9.79 -29.05 10.22
CA LEU A 232 -8.49 -29.71 10.37
C LEU A 232 -7.52 -28.84 11.17
N GLU A 233 -7.42 -27.53 10.89
CA GLU A 233 -6.55 -26.61 11.64
C GLU A 233 -6.88 -26.62 13.14
N LYS A 234 -8.17 -26.60 13.51
CA LYS A 234 -8.60 -26.60 14.91
C LYS A 234 -8.26 -27.88 15.67
N GLY A 235 -8.19 -29.00 14.96
CA GLY A 235 -7.84 -30.30 15.56
C GLY A 235 -6.32 -30.50 15.72
N LEU A 236 -5.50 -29.77 14.95
CA LEU A 236 -4.05 -29.93 14.94
C LEU A 236 -3.37 -29.12 16.05
N PRO A 237 -2.30 -29.66 16.67
CA PRO A 237 -1.53 -28.93 17.67
C PRO A 237 -0.60 -27.88 17.04
N SER A 238 -0.09 -26.96 17.88
CA SER A 238 1.00 -26.06 17.51
C SER A 238 2.22 -26.88 17.03
N PRO A 239 2.93 -26.47 15.96
CA PRO A 239 2.94 -25.13 15.37
C PRO A 239 2.04 -24.94 14.14
N ILE A 240 1.16 -25.88 13.79
CA ILE A 240 0.27 -25.73 12.63
C ILE A 240 -0.64 -24.51 12.84
N ARG A 241 -0.63 -23.61 11.86
CA ARG A 241 -1.46 -22.37 11.84
C ARG A 241 -2.24 -22.24 10.54
N MET A 242 -2.01 -23.13 9.59
CA MET A 242 -2.72 -23.12 8.33
C MET A 242 -2.87 -24.55 7.82
N VAL A 243 -4.05 -24.84 7.29
CA VAL A 243 -4.29 -26.04 6.50
C VAL A 243 -4.68 -25.61 5.10
N GLN A 244 -4.08 -26.26 4.11
CA GLN A 244 -4.41 -26.08 2.71
C GLN A 244 -5.05 -27.35 2.19
N VAL A 245 -6.25 -27.22 1.65
CA VAL A 245 -6.95 -28.31 0.97
C VAL A 245 -7.10 -27.91 -0.48
N HIS A 246 -6.58 -28.72 -1.39
CA HIS A 246 -6.57 -28.40 -2.81
C HIS A 246 -6.99 -29.61 -3.66
N PRO A 247 -7.81 -29.41 -4.70
CA PRO A 247 -8.01 -30.44 -5.69
C PRO A 247 -6.75 -30.60 -6.55
N PHE A 248 -6.50 -31.81 -7.06
CA PHE A 248 -5.34 -32.10 -7.92
C PHE A 248 -5.27 -31.20 -9.17
N THR A 249 -6.40 -30.65 -9.61
CA THR A 249 -6.45 -29.67 -10.71
C THR A 249 -5.58 -28.43 -10.46
N TYR A 250 -5.34 -28.04 -9.21
CA TYR A 250 -4.44 -26.94 -8.87
C TYR A 250 -2.96 -27.29 -9.06
N ALA A 251 -2.61 -28.57 -8.97
CA ALA A 251 -1.23 -29.02 -9.10
C ALA A 251 -0.74 -29.10 -10.56
N MET A 252 -1.63 -28.91 -11.55
CA MET A 252 -1.24 -28.78 -12.96
C MET A 252 -0.23 -27.64 -13.20
N PHE A 253 -0.06 -26.72 -12.24
CA PHE A 253 0.87 -25.59 -12.32
C PHE A 253 2.25 -25.83 -11.68
N GLY A 254 2.50 -27.00 -11.06
CA GLY A 254 3.83 -27.35 -10.55
C GLY A 254 3.88 -28.68 -9.77
N SER A 255 4.66 -29.65 -10.25
CA SER A 255 4.82 -30.97 -9.63
C SER A 255 5.44 -30.93 -8.23
N ASP A 256 6.22 -29.90 -7.92
CA ASP A 256 6.99 -29.83 -6.69
C ASP A 256 6.12 -29.51 -5.47
N ALA A 257 5.10 -28.65 -5.65
CA ALA A 257 4.13 -28.34 -4.60
C ALA A 257 3.24 -29.54 -4.28
N LEU A 258 2.90 -30.33 -5.31
CA LEU A 258 2.16 -31.57 -5.12
C LEU A 258 3.02 -32.60 -4.40
N ARG A 259 4.27 -32.84 -4.85
CA ARG A 259 5.22 -33.79 -4.22
C ARG A 259 5.53 -33.48 -2.75
N ALA A 260 5.54 -32.21 -2.38
CA ALA A 260 5.82 -31.75 -1.02
C ALA A 260 4.59 -31.79 -0.09
N ALA A 261 3.45 -32.29 -0.55
CA ALA A 261 2.25 -32.35 0.27
C ALA A 261 2.36 -33.36 1.41
N ASP A 262 1.56 -33.11 2.45
CA ASP A 262 1.54 -33.93 3.65
C ASP A 262 0.60 -35.12 3.50
N LEU A 263 -0.56 -34.88 2.86
CA LEU A 263 -1.63 -35.86 2.68
C LEU A 263 -2.13 -35.87 1.24
N TYR A 264 -2.51 -37.06 0.77
CA TYR A 264 -3.14 -37.26 -0.53
C TYR A 264 -4.37 -38.14 -0.39
N ILE A 265 -5.45 -37.81 -1.08
CA ILE A 265 -6.59 -38.70 -1.31
C ILE A 265 -6.63 -38.98 -2.81
N VAL A 266 -6.45 -40.24 -3.18
CA VAL A 266 -6.25 -40.67 -4.58
C VAL A 266 -7.11 -41.91 -4.86
N PRO A 267 -7.68 -42.05 -6.06
CA PRO A 267 -8.38 -43.26 -6.46
C PRO A 267 -7.40 -44.43 -6.69
N ASP A 268 -7.86 -45.66 -6.46
CA ASP A 268 -7.06 -46.87 -6.64
C ASP A 268 -6.55 -47.03 -8.09
N SER A 269 -7.23 -46.43 -9.08
CA SER A 269 -6.82 -46.40 -10.49
C SER A 269 -5.51 -45.65 -10.74
N ASP A 270 -5.20 -44.65 -9.92
CA ASP A 270 -4.13 -43.68 -10.17
C ASP A 270 -2.92 -43.92 -9.25
N LEU A 271 -2.94 -44.98 -8.45
CA LEU A 271 -1.89 -45.30 -7.48
C LEU A 271 -0.51 -45.45 -8.13
N GLU A 272 -0.44 -46.12 -9.28
CA GLU A 272 0.83 -46.32 -9.98
C GLU A 272 1.44 -44.99 -10.44
N GLN A 273 0.62 -44.00 -10.77
CA GLN A 273 1.06 -42.68 -11.21
C GLN A 273 1.72 -41.89 -10.06
N PHE A 274 1.25 -42.08 -8.83
CA PHE A 274 1.64 -41.29 -7.67
C PHE A 274 2.45 -42.06 -6.63
N ALA A 275 2.76 -43.34 -6.88
CA ALA A 275 3.43 -44.24 -5.94
C ALA A 275 4.72 -43.67 -5.33
N ASP A 276 5.53 -42.97 -6.14
CA ASP A 276 6.79 -42.36 -5.71
C ASP A 276 6.62 -41.19 -4.74
N TRP A 277 5.39 -40.68 -4.54
CA TRP A 277 5.09 -39.53 -3.69
C TRP A 277 4.60 -39.94 -2.31
N PHE A 278 4.26 -41.21 -2.12
CA PHE A 278 3.74 -41.73 -0.86
C PHE A 278 4.85 -42.23 0.06
N ALA A 279 4.68 -42.02 1.37
CA ALA A 279 5.64 -42.44 2.38
C ALA A 279 5.84 -43.98 2.34
N PRO A 280 7.08 -44.47 2.33
CA PRO A 280 7.36 -45.90 2.22
C PRO A 280 6.98 -46.65 3.50
N GLY A 281 6.23 -47.75 3.36
CA GLY A 281 5.91 -48.67 4.46
C GLY A 281 4.72 -48.26 5.33
N GLU A 282 4.05 -47.15 5.03
CA GLU A 282 2.78 -46.76 5.67
C GLU A 282 1.60 -47.41 4.93
N GLU A 283 0.66 -47.98 5.69
CA GLU A 283 -0.57 -48.53 5.11
C GLU A 283 -1.52 -47.39 4.77
N SER A 284 -1.94 -47.35 3.50
CA SER A 284 -3.00 -46.45 3.03
C SER A 284 -4.30 -46.71 3.79
N VAL A 285 -5.05 -45.66 4.10
CA VAL A 285 -6.34 -45.80 4.80
C VAL A 285 -7.49 -45.66 3.79
N LEU A 286 -8.46 -46.57 3.83
CA LEU A 286 -9.65 -46.52 2.97
C LEU A 286 -10.55 -45.33 3.34
N VAL A 287 -10.85 -44.47 2.38
CA VAL A 287 -11.67 -43.25 2.55
C VAL A 287 -13.06 -43.41 1.96
N HIS A 288 -13.15 -44.01 0.76
CA HIS A 288 -14.40 -44.28 0.07
C HIS A 288 -14.33 -45.66 -0.59
N ASP A 289 -15.35 -46.48 -0.38
CA ASP A 289 -15.53 -47.77 -1.03
C ASP A 289 -16.93 -47.86 -1.66
N PRO A 290 -17.02 -47.90 -3.00
CA PRO A 290 -18.29 -47.91 -3.71
C PRO A 290 -19.07 -49.23 -3.52
N GLU A 291 -18.39 -50.34 -3.21
CA GLU A 291 -19.05 -51.64 -3.03
C GLU A 291 -19.76 -51.75 -1.68
N SER A 292 -19.13 -51.26 -0.62
CA SER A 292 -19.72 -51.24 0.73
C SER A 292 -20.56 -50.00 1.02
N GLY A 293 -20.41 -48.94 0.21
CA GLY A 293 -21.04 -47.64 0.46
C GLY A 293 -20.46 -46.90 1.66
N VAL A 294 -19.28 -47.32 2.15
CA VAL A 294 -18.59 -46.67 3.26
C VAL A 294 -17.87 -45.43 2.73
N SER A 295 -18.12 -44.29 3.37
CA SER A 295 -17.39 -43.07 3.10
C SER A 295 -17.21 -42.23 4.34
N VAL A 296 -16.00 -41.74 4.53
CA VAL A 296 -15.62 -40.99 5.72
C VAL A 296 -15.80 -39.48 5.52
N ALA A 297 -15.88 -39.02 4.26
CA ALA A 297 -15.94 -37.59 3.95
C ALA A 297 -16.90 -37.23 2.81
N ASP A 298 -18.00 -37.98 2.62
CA ASP A 298 -19.03 -37.70 1.59
C ASP A 298 -19.62 -36.28 1.64
N THR A 299 -19.58 -35.60 2.79
CA THR A 299 -20.03 -34.21 2.90
C THR A 299 -19.00 -33.18 2.45
N TRP A 300 -17.77 -33.61 2.20
CA TRP A 300 -16.62 -32.75 1.90
C TRP A 300 -16.00 -33.05 0.54
N ILE A 301 -16.14 -34.27 0.03
CA ILE A 301 -15.54 -34.70 -1.24
C ILE A 301 -16.64 -35.37 -2.07
N LEU A 302 -16.79 -34.93 -3.31
CA LEU A 302 -17.57 -35.63 -4.31
C LEU A 302 -16.67 -36.64 -5.01
N TYR A 303 -16.91 -37.91 -4.71
CA TYR A 303 -16.20 -39.04 -5.29
C TYR A 303 -16.82 -39.48 -6.63
N THR A 304 -15.99 -40.06 -7.49
CA THR A 304 -16.50 -40.86 -8.60
C THR A 304 -17.17 -42.11 -8.02
N PRO A 305 -18.44 -42.40 -8.36
CA PRO A 305 -19.24 -43.45 -7.69
C PRO A 305 -18.77 -44.88 -7.95
N GLU A 306 -17.79 -45.09 -8.84
CA GLU A 306 -17.27 -46.40 -9.23
C GLU A 306 -15.83 -46.63 -8.72
N GLU A 307 -15.22 -45.67 -8.04
CA GLU A 307 -13.80 -45.71 -7.67
C GLU A 307 -13.60 -45.81 -6.16
N THR A 308 -12.64 -46.63 -5.75
CA THR A 308 -12.18 -46.71 -4.36
C THR A 308 -11.14 -45.62 -4.11
N TYR A 309 -11.32 -44.81 -3.05
CA TYR A 309 -10.36 -43.77 -2.68
C TYR A 309 -9.64 -44.10 -1.39
N ARG A 310 -8.34 -43.78 -1.35
CA ARG A 310 -7.48 -44.00 -0.20
C ARG A 310 -6.69 -42.75 0.17
N LEU A 311 -6.45 -42.61 1.47
CA LEU A 311 -5.63 -41.58 2.07
C LEU A 311 -4.18 -42.09 2.21
N TYR A 312 -3.24 -41.29 1.75
CA TYR A 312 -1.80 -41.54 1.80
C TYR A 312 -1.07 -40.40 2.52
N LEU A 313 -0.01 -40.75 3.23
CA LEU A 313 0.97 -39.79 3.75
C LEU A 313 2.02 -39.49 2.69
N GLY A 314 2.47 -38.25 2.61
CA GLY A 314 3.52 -37.84 1.66
C GLY A 314 4.93 -38.23 2.09
N ALA A 315 5.70 -38.75 1.14
CA ALA A 315 7.11 -39.12 1.35
C ALA A 315 7.98 -37.89 1.67
N ALA A 316 7.69 -36.75 1.04
CA ALA A 316 8.43 -35.50 1.25
C ALA A 316 7.73 -34.55 2.24
N SER A 317 6.74 -35.03 2.98
CA SER A 317 6.06 -34.25 4.01
C SER A 317 7.09 -33.76 5.04
N ALA A 318 7.06 -32.46 5.33
CA ALA A 318 7.84 -31.88 6.43
C ALA A 318 7.36 -32.39 7.81
N HIS A 319 6.18 -33.00 7.84
CA HIS A 319 5.44 -33.44 9.01
C HIS A 319 5.39 -34.96 9.19
N LEU A 320 6.21 -35.68 8.42
CA LEU A 320 6.29 -37.14 8.52
C LEU A 320 6.99 -37.57 9.83
N GLU A 321 8.12 -36.94 10.17
CA GLU A 321 8.93 -37.31 11.34
C GLU A 321 8.33 -36.82 12.67
N ASP A 322 7.70 -35.65 12.67
CA ASP A 322 7.06 -35.07 13.86
C ASP A 322 5.67 -35.68 14.13
N GLY A 323 5.15 -36.48 13.21
CA GLY A 323 3.87 -37.18 13.29
C GLY A 323 2.65 -36.29 13.06
N LEU A 324 2.82 -35.02 12.70
CA LEU A 324 1.70 -34.10 12.46
C LEU A 324 0.92 -34.48 11.20
N ALA A 325 1.57 -35.05 10.18
CA ALA A 325 0.89 -35.58 9.00
C ALA A 325 -0.05 -36.74 9.39
N ARG A 326 0.43 -37.69 10.21
CA ARG A 326 -0.39 -38.79 10.72
C ARG A 326 -1.56 -38.30 11.57
N GLN A 327 -1.35 -37.31 12.44
CA GLN A 327 -2.45 -36.71 13.20
C GLN A 327 -3.47 -36.02 12.31
N GLY A 328 -3.02 -35.32 11.26
CA GLY A 328 -3.90 -34.73 10.24
C GLY A 328 -4.74 -35.77 9.53
N ALA A 329 -4.13 -36.90 9.16
CA ALA A 329 -4.83 -38.05 8.59
C ALA A 329 -5.89 -38.62 9.56
N GLU A 330 -5.51 -38.88 10.81
CA GLU A 330 -6.44 -39.37 11.84
C GLU A 330 -7.60 -38.39 12.09
N LEU A 331 -7.32 -37.09 12.14
CA LEU A 331 -8.35 -36.06 12.29
C LEU A 331 -9.32 -36.07 11.11
N PHE A 332 -8.80 -36.08 9.88
CA PHE A 332 -9.61 -36.17 8.68
C PHE A 332 -10.52 -37.40 8.71
N MET A 333 -9.98 -38.56 9.07
CA MET A 333 -10.73 -39.81 9.17
C MET A 333 -11.79 -39.83 10.28
N ASN A 334 -11.73 -38.89 11.22
CA ASN A 334 -12.69 -38.77 12.32
C ASN A 334 -13.65 -37.59 12.16
N LEU A 335 -13.58 -36.84 11.07
CA LEU A 335 -14.54 -35.78 10.78
C LEU A 335 -15.93 -36.40 10.55
N LYS A 336 -16.83 -36.25 11.53
CA LYS A 336 -18.20 -36.74 11.41
C LYS A 336 -18.92 -36.01 10.27
N THR A 337 -19.52 -36.77 9.37
CA THR A 337 -20.27 -36.29 8.20
C THR A 337 -21.59 -35.60 8.55
N GLU A 338 -22.20 -35.78 9.73
CA GLU A 338 -23.59 -35.33 9.95
C GLU A 338 -23.87 -34.32 11.09
N GLU A 339 -22.97 -34.09 12.06
CA GLU A 339 -23.34 -33.33 13.29
C GLU A 339 -22.88 -31.86 13.35
N GLU A 340 -21.96 -31.40 12.50
CA GLU A 340 -21.40 -30.04 12.60
C GLU A 340 -21.94 -29.05 11.56
N THR A 341 -22.88 -29.45 10.71
CA THR A 341 -23.52 -28.60 9.68
C THR A 341 -24.68 -27.72 10.18
N ARG A 342 -24.99 -27.69 11.49
CA ARG A 342 -25.98 -26.78 12.08
C ARG A 342 -25.40 -25.51 12.68
#